data_AF-X1DS88-F1
#
_entry.id   AF-X1DS88-F1
#
_cell.length_a   1.000
_cell.length_b   1.000
_cell.length_c   1.000
_cell.angle_alpha   90.00
_cell.angle_beta   90.00
_cell.angle_gamma   90.00
#
_symmetry.space_group_name_H-M   'P 1'
#
loop_
_entity.id
_entity.type
_entity.pdbx_description
1 polymer ?
#
loop_
_entity_poly.entity_id
_entity_poly.type
_entity_poly.pdbx_seq_one_letter_code
_entity_poly.pdbx_strand_id
1 'polypeptide(L)'
;VEKALKEATLVPFGVLEKSIKALDLAREIALKGNKNSLSDAGVAGLTAQAAAEGGYYNIKINLPNLQDNEFKLKIKKQAASLKKKAVKLGNELREIIEKELK
;
A
#
# COMPACT_ATOMS: atom_id res chain seq x y z
N VAL A 1 5.29 17.26 -21.79
CA VAL A 1 4.05 16.75 -21.15
C VAL A 1 4.21 15.31 -20.67
N GLU A 2 4.55 14.35 -21.54
CA GLU A 2 4.68 12.92 -21.16
C GLU A 2 5.58 12.66 -19.93
N LYS A 3 6.76 13.29 -19.86
CA LYS A 3 7.67 13.16 -18.70
C LYS A 3 6.98 13.52 -17.38
N ALA A 4 6.26 14.63 -17.34
CA ALA A 4 5.54 15.07 -16.15
C ALA A 4 4.40 14.11 -15.77
N LEU A 5 3.71 13.51 -16.75
CA LEU A 5 2.69 12.49 -16.50
C LEU A 5 3.29 11.21 -15.91
N LYS A 6 4.47 10.80 -16.38
CA LYS A 6 5.21 9.66 -15.80
C LYS A 6 5.59 9.95 -14.36
N GLU A 7 6.17 11.11 -14.08
CA GLU A 7 6.51 11.55 -12.71
C GLU A 7 5.26 11.60 -11.81
N ALA A 8 4.16 12.19 -12.29
CA ALA A 8 2.89 12.23 -11.57
C ALA A 8 2.31 10.84 -11.27
N THR A 9 2.62 9.83 -12.10
CA THR A 9 2.24 8.43 -11.87
C THR A 9 3.18 7.73 -10.87
N LEU A 10 4.47 8.08 -10.87
CA LEU A 10 5.47 7.50 -9.97
C LEU A 10 5.31 7.96 -8.53
N VAL A 11 4.77 9.16 -8.28
CA VAL A 11 4.48 9.63 -6.92
C VAL A 11 3.51 8.70 -6.16
N PRO A 12 2.29 8.41 -6.63
CA PRO A 12 1.39 7.47 -5.97
C PRO A 12 1.88 6.01 -6.03
N PHE A 13 2.70 5.64 -7.03
CA PHE A 13 3.41 4.36 -7.00
C PHE A 13 4.35 4.25 -5.79
N GLY A 14 5.11 5.30 -5.51
CA GLY A 14 5.96 5.37 -4.33
C GLY A 14 5.20 5.41 -3.00
N VAL A 15 3.94 5.87 -2.97
CA VAL A 15 3.04 5.74 -1.81
C VAL A 15 2.69 4.27 -1.60
N LEU A 16 2.26 3.59 -2.66
CA LEU A 16 1.89 2.17 -2.64
C LEU A 16 3.05 1.28 -2.14
N GLU A 17 4.29 1.54 -2.58
CA GLU A 17 5.48 0.83 -2.11
C GLU A 17 5.76 1.07 -0.62
N LYS A 18 5.64 2.30 -0.15
CA LYS A 18 5.89 2.65 1.25
C LYS A 18 4.80 2.11 2.17
N SER A 19 3.55 2.06 1.71
CA SER A 19 2.44 1.44 2.44
C SER A 19 2.70 -0.04 2.77
N ILE A 20 3.32 -0.79 1.87
CA ILE A 20 3.71 -2.18 2.14
C ILE A 20 4.74 -2.25 3.28
N LYS A 21 5.76 -1.38 3.24
CA LYS A 21 6.76 -1.33 4.32
C LYS A 21 6.11 -0.96 5.66
N ALA A 22 5.16 -0.03 5.66
CA ALA A 22 4.42 0.35 6.86
C ALA A 22 3.58 -0.81 7.41
N LEU A 23 2.94 -1.60 6.54
CA LEU A 23 2.22 -2.82 6.92
C LEU A 23 3.15 -3.87 7.54
N ASP A 24 4.32 -4.10 6.94
CA ASP A 24 5.31 -5.05 7.46
C ASP A 24 5.79 -4.63 8.87
N LEU A 25 6.05 -3.33 9.08
CA LEU A 25 6.44 -2.77 10.39
C LEU A 25 5.31 -2.87 11.41
N ALA A 26 4.08 -2.52 11.03
CA ALA A 26 2.91 -2.63 11.90
C ALA A 26 2.69 -4.09 12.35
N ARG A 27 2.90 -5.06 11.45
CA ARG A 27 2.85 -6.48 11.76
C ARG A 27 3.96 -6.91 12.72
N GLU A 28 5.18 -6.40 12.57
CA GLU A 28 6.25 -6.68 13.52
C GLU A 28 5.94 -6.15 14.92
N ILE A 29 5.40 -4.93 15.03
CA ILE A 29 4.95 -4.35 16.30
C ILE A 29 3.82 -5.20 16.91
N ALA A 30 2.84 -5.63 16.12
CA ALA A 30 1.75 -6.47 16.62
C ALA A 30 2.23 -7.82 17.19
N LEU A 31 3.28 -8.41 16.62
CA LEU A 31 3.77 -9.74 17.02
C LEU A 31 4.82 -9.70 18.14
N LYS A 32 5.66 -8.67 18.18
CA LYS A 32 6.85 -8.61 19.04
C LYS A 32 6.93 -7.36 19.92
N GLY A 33 6.09 -6.35 19.63
CA GLY A 33 6.11 -5.07 20.31
C GLY A 33 5.48 -5.11 21.71
N ASN A 34 5.34 -3.93 22.30
CA ASN A 34 4.64 -3.79 23.57
C ASN A 34 3.15 -4.10 23.38
N LYS A 35 2.56 -4.94 24.25
CA LYS A 35 1.12 -5.23 24.22
C LYS A 35 0.26 -3.97 24.27
N ASN A 36 0.70 -2.95 25.00
CA ASN A 36 -0.02 -1.66 25.07
C ASN A 36 -0.02 -0.88 23.75
N SER A 37 0.80 -1.27 22.77
CA SER A 37 0.87 -0.65 21.44
C SER A 37 0.11 -1.44 20.35
N LEU A 38 -0.64 -2.49 20.72
CA LEU A 38 -1.42 -3.29 19.78
C LEU A 38 -2.45 -2.45 19.01
N SER A 39 -3.14 -1.52 19.70
CA SER A 39 -4.07 -0.60 19.03
C SER A 39 -3.38 0.29 18.00
N ASP A 40 -2.19 0.80 18.33
CA ASP A 40 -1.41 1.66 17.42
C ASP A 40 -0.95 0.89 16.18
N ALA A 41 -0.54 -0.37 16.36
CA ALA A 41 -0.22 -1.28 15.25
C ALA A 41 -1.45 -1.54 14.36
N GLY A 42 -2.62 -1.73 14.96
CA GLY A 42 -3.89 -1.86 14.23
C GLY A 42 -4.22 -0.62 13.40
N VAL A 43 -4.14 0.57 14.01
CA VAL A 43 -4.36 1.85 13.31
C VAL A 43 -3.36 2.02 12.17
N ALA A 44 -2.07 1.80 12.42
CA ALA A 44 -1.03 1.88 11.40
C ALA A 44 -1.31 0.93 10.22
N GLY A 45 -1.76 -0.29 10.51
CA GLY A 45 -2.15 -1.28 9.51
C GLY A 45 -3.32 -0.82 8.63
N LEU A 46 -4.40 -0.33 9.26
CA LEU A 46 -5.57 0.19 8.56
C LEU A 46 -5.22 1.38 7.66
N THR A 47 -4.48 2.35 8.20
CA THR A 47 -4.05 3.54 7.46
C THR A 47 -3.15 3.16 6.29
N ALA A 48 -2.18 2.27 6.50
CA ALA A 48 -1.27 1.84 5.45
C ALA A 48 -1.99 1.07 4.33
N GLN A 49 -2.93 0.19 4.67
CA GLN A 49 -3.77 -0.49 3.67
C GLN A 49 -4.60 0.52 2.86
N ALA A 50 -5.28 1.45 3.52
CA ALA A 50 -6.07 2.49 2.84
C ALA A 50 -5.19 3.35 1.91
N ALA A 51 -4.00 3.74 2.36
CA ALA A 51 -3.04 4.48 1.55
C ALA A 51 -2.57 3.69 0.33
N ALA A 52 -2.37 2.37 0.45
CA ALA A 52 -2.06 1.51 -0.69
C ALA A 52 -3.21 1.50 -1.72
N GLU A 53 -4.44 1.29 -1.27
CA GLU A 53 -5.59 1.28 -2.18
C GLU A 53 -5.80 2.64 -2.86
N GLY A 54 -5.68 3.74 -2.11
CA GLY A 54 -5.72 5.10 -2.64
C GLY A 54 -4.60 5.39 -3.65
N GLY A 55 -3.36 5.01 -3.34
CA GLY A 55 -2.22 5.12 -4.25
C GLY A 55 -2.47 4.36 -5.56
N TYR A 56 -3.02 3.14 -5.47
CA TYR A 56 -3.41 2.38 -6.66
C TYR A 56 -4.48 3.07 -7.51
N TYR A 57 -5.49 3.71 -6.90
CA TYR A 57 -6.50 4.47 -7.64
C TYR A 57 -5.91 5.70 -8.33
N ASN A 58 -5.01 6.42 -7.66
CA ASN A 58 -4.30 7.56 -8.25
C ASN A 58 -3.40 7.16 -9.43
N ILE A 59 -2.79 5.97 -9.37
CA ILE A 59 -2.06 5.42 -10.53
C ILE A 59 -3.05 5.13 -11.67
N LYS A 60 -4.16 4.44 -11.37
CA LYS A 60 -5.14 4.05 -12.39
C LYS A 60 -5.72 5.24 -13.17
N ILE A 61 -5.98 6.37 -12.52
CA ILE A 61 -6.51 7.56 -13.20
C ILE A 61 -5.46 8.27 -14.06
N ASN A 62 -4.17 8.14 -13.73
CA ASN A 62 -3.08 8.71 -14.53
C ASN A 62 -2.75 7.87 -15.77
N LEU A 63 -2.93 6.54 -15.71
CA LEU A 63 -2.54 5.62 -16.79
C LEU A 63 -3.13 5.96 -18.18
N PRO A 64 -4.41 6.32 -18.35
CA PRO A 64 -4.98 6.65 -19.67
C PRO A 64 -4.31 7.86 -20.35
N ASN A 65 -3.71 8.77 -19.59
CA ASN A 65 -3.10 10.00 -20.11
C ASN A 65 -1.69 9.78 -20.68
N LEU A 66 -1.04 8.66 -20.32
CA LEU A 66 0.29 8.32 -20.80
C LEU A 66 0.23 7.79 -22.23
N GLN A 67 1.24 8.08 -23.04
CA GLN A 67 1.38 7.54 -24.40
C GLN A 67 2.27 6.30 -24.45
N ASP A 68 3.30 6.23 -23.61
CA ASP A 68 4.23 5.10 -23.53
C ASP A 68 3.54 3.81 -23.04
N ASN A 69 3.26 2.90 -23.97
CA ASN A 69 2.56 1.63 -23.72
C ASN A 69 3.38 0.65 -22.88
N GLU A 70 4.71 0.65 -23.03
CA GLU A 70 5.59 -0.24 -22.25
C GLU A 70 5.59 0.18 -20.78
N PHE A 71 5.78 1.49 -20.52
CA PHE A 71 5.70 2.04 -19.18
C PHE A 71 4.32 1.85 -18.55
N LYS A 72 3.24 2.13 -19.30
CA LYS A 72 1.85 1.89 -18.84
C LYS A 72 1.64 0.44 -18.40
N LEU A 73 2.04 -0.52 -19.22
CA LEU A 73 1.85 -1.94 -18.93
C LEU A 73 2.66 -2.37 -17.71
N LYS A 74 3.93 -1.92 -17.62
CA LYS A 74 4.83 -2.19 -16.51
C LYS A 74 4.24 -1.68 -15.19
N ILE A 75 3.92 -0.40 -15.11
CA ILE A 75 3.38 0.23 -13.89
C ILE A 75 2.03 -0.37 -13.51
N LYS A 76 1.14 -0.62 -14.48
CA LYS A 76 -0.16 -1.25 -14.20
C LYS A 76 0.00 -2.62 -13.54
N LYS A 77 0.89 -3.48 -14.07
CA LYS A 77 1.15 -4.82 -13.52
C LYS A 77 1.76 -4.74 -12.12
N GLN A 78 2.78 -3.91 -11.95
CA GLN A 78 3.45 -3.75 -10.67
C GLN A 78 2.49 -3.18 -9.61
N ALA A 79 1.74 -2.13 -9.92
CA ALA A 79 0.79 -1.52 -9.00
C ALA A 79 -0.33 -2.49 -8.59
N ALA A 80 -0.88 -3.29 -9.52
CA ALA A 80 -1.87 -4.31 -9.19
C ALA A 80 -1.31 -5.38 -8.24
N SER A 81 -0.07 -5.83 -8.48
CA SER A 81 0.61 -6.80 -7.60
C SER A 81 0.85 -6.24 -6.20
N LEU A 82 1.37 -5.00 -6.10
CA LEU A 82 1.59 -4.32 -4.82
C LEU A 82 0.28 -4.09 -4.07
N LYS A 83 -0.80 -3.67 -4.75
CA LYS A 83 -2.13 -3.52 -4.14
C LYS A 83 -2.63 -4.84 -3.54
N LYS A 84 -2.51 -5.94 -4.29
CA LYS A 84 -2.90 -7.28 -3.81
C LYS A 84 -2.08 -7.69 -2.58
N LYS A 85 -0.77 -7.43 -2.60
CA LYS A 85 0.12 -7.69 -1.45
C LYS A 85 -0.29 -6.86 -0.23
N ALA A 86 -0.55 -5.56 -0.41
CA ALA A 86 -0.94 -4.66 0.69
C ALA A 86 -2.26 -5.09 1.33
N VAL A 87 -3.28 -5.45 0.54
CA VAL A 87 -4.56 -5.95 1.07
C VAL A 87 -4.36 -7.27 1.84
N LYS A 88 -3.54 -8.19 1.32
CA LYS A 88 -3.25 -9.46 2.00
C LYS A 88 -2.61 -9.20 3.37
N LEU A 89 -1.56 -8.39 3.41
CA LEU A 89 -0.85 -8.05 4.66
C LEU A 89 -1.76 -7.31 5.65
N GLY A 90 -2.58 -6.38 5.17
CA GLY A 90 -3.53 -5.65 6.02
C GLY A 90 -4.59 -6.55 6.63
N ASN A 91 -5.10 -7.54 5.88
CA ASN A 91 -6.04 -8.52 6.41
C ASN A 91 -5.38 -9.46 7.43
N GLU A 92 -4.19 -9.99 7.13
CA GLU A 92 -3.43 -10.82 8.08
C GLU A 92 -3.13 -10.07 9.38
N LEU A 93 -2.76 -8.79 9.30
CA LEU A 93 -2.55 -7.96 10.47
C LEU A 93 -3.84 -7.75 11.25
N ARG A 94 -4.97 -7.49 10.58
CA ARG A 94 -6.27 -7.33 11.25
C ARG A 94 -6.65 -8.58 12.05
N GLU A 95 -6.46 -9.76 11.47
CA GLU A 95 -6.71 -11.05 12.17
C GLU A 95 -5.85 -11.20 13.42
N ILE A 96 -4.56 -10.81 13.37
CA ILE A 96 -3.68 -10.81 14.55
C ILE A 96 -4.21 -9.84 15.60
N ILE A 97 -4.54 -8.61 15.22
CA ILE A 97 -5.01 -7.57 16.14
C ILE A 97 -6.32 -7.98 16.81
N GLU A 98 -7.31 -8.48 16.07
CA GLU A 98 -8.61 -8.93 16.62
C GLU A 98 -8.48 -10.13 17.56
N LYS A 99 -7.48 -10.99 17.34
CA LYS A 99 -7.21 -12.13 18.24
C LYS A 99 -6.56 -11.70 19.56
N GLU A 100 -5.66 -10.72 19.52
CA GLU A 100 -4.88 -10.27 20.67
C GLU A 100 -5.60 -9.17 21.48
N LEU A 101 -6.43 -8.34 20.83
CA LEU A 101 -7.36 -7.41 21.49
C LEU A 101 -8.62 -8.18 21.92
N LYS A 102 -8.58 -8.77 23.11
CA LYS A 102 -9.73 -9.39 23.77
C LYS A 102 -10.41 -8.44 24.74
#